data_AF-E7GDL8-F1
#
_entry.id   AF-E7GDL8-F1
#
_cell.length_a   1.000
_cell.length_b   1.000
_cell.length_c   1.000
_cell.angle_alpha   90.00
_cell.angle_beta   90.00
_cell.angle_gamma   90.00
#
_symmetry.space_group_name_H-M   'P 1'
#
loop_
_entity.id
_entity.type
_entity.pdbx_description
1 polymer ?
#
loop_
_entity_poly.entity_id
_entity_poly.type
_entity_poly.pdbx_seq_one_letter_code
_entity_poly.pdbx_strand_id
1 'polypeptide(L)'
;MYDILKEDRMKKKYQICGFIILFLCSVAYDFQKPEKIIETQESHSYVILEGEFLKEGKYEYDGEKTIRDIVDEVGVTQQANLSALSLNLSVVDESRLYLPSIQKESISLNHATQEQLMTLSGIGEKTAQKIIDYRKEQPFYTIEDIMKVKGIGEKTYLRLRDLLCL
;
A
#
# COMPACT_ATOMS: atom_id res chain seq x y z
N MET A 1 -47.88 -8.45 -75.95
CA MET A 1 -47.79 -9.72 -75.20
C MET A 1 -46.38 -10.06 -74.72
N TYR A 2 -45.31 -9.67 -75.44
CA TYR A 2 -43.92 -10.02 -75.10
C TYR A 2 -43.28 -9.22 -73.94
N ASP A 3 -43.68 -7.95 -73.72
CA ASP A 3 -43.08 -7.10 -72.70
C ASP A 3 -43.49 -7.44 -71.25
N ILE A 4 -44.73 -7.89 -71.04
CA ILE A 4 -45.27 -8.19 -69.69
C ILE A 4 -44.56 -9.41 -69.07
N LEU A 5 -44.20 -10.41 -69.87
CA LEU A 5 -43.48 -11.61 -69.41
C LEU A 5 -42.01 -11.35 -69.09
N LYS A 6 -41.42 -10.27 -69.64
CA LYS A 6 -40.03 -9.89 -69.37
C LYS A 6 -39.92 -9.15 -68.05
N GLU A 7 -40.86 -8.26 -67.77
CA GLU A 7 -40.90 -7.49 -66.53
C GLU A 7 -41.09 -8.38 -65.29
N ASP A 8 -41.95 -9.39 -65.40
CA ASP A 8 -42.25 -10.32 -64.30
C ASP A 8 -41.06 -11.24 -63.96
N ARG A 9 -40.30 -11.68 -64.99
CA ARG A 9 -39.02 -12.38 -64.79
C ARG A 9 -37.94 -11.51 -64.18
N MET A 10 -37.95 -10.20 -64.43
CA MET A 10 -36.99 -9.28 -63.82
C MET A 10 -37.30 -9.06 -62.34
N LYS A 11 -38.58 -8.88 -61.96
CA LYS A 11 -39.02 -8.72 -60.55
C LYS A 11 -38.65 -9.94 -59.69
N LYS A 12 -38.83 -11.16 -60.22
CA LYS A 12 -38.48 -12.41 -59.52
C LYS A 12 -36.97 -12.58 -59.31
N LYS A 13 -36.13 -12.07 -60.22
CA LYS A 13 -34.67 -12.05 -60.07
C LYS A 13 -34.22 -11.10 -58.96
N TYR A 14 -34.79 -9.90 -58.88
CA TYR A 14 -34.46 -8.94 -57.82
C TYR A 14 -34.89 -9.43 -56.43
N GLN A 15 -36.02 -10.16 -56.33
CA GLN A 15 -36.43 -10.79 -55.07
C GLN A 15 -35.44 -11.87 -54.61
N ILE A 16 -34.99 -12.75 -55.51
CA ILE A 16 -34.00 -13.79 -55.18
C ILE A 16 -32.66 -13.17 -54.78
N CYS A 17 -32.19 -12.13 -55.50
CA CYS A 17 -30.99 -11.39 -55.12
C CYS A 17 -31.13 -10.72 -53.75
N GLY A 18 -32.31 -10.15 -53.43
CA GLY A 18 -32.59 -9.55 -52.13
C GLY A 18 -32.53 -10.56 -50.97
N PHE A 19 -33.07 -11.76 -51.15
CA PHE A 19 -32.99 -12.81 -50.13
C PHE A 19 -31.57 -13.36 -49.96
N ILE A 20 -30.78 -13.48 -51.04
CA ILE A 20 -29.38 -13.89 -50.96
C ILE A 20 -28.54 -12.83 -50.22
N ILE A 21 -28.79 -11.55 -50.46
CA ILE A 21 -28.11 -10.45 -49.76
C ILE A 21 -28.50 -10.43 -48.27
N LEU A 22 -29.79 -10.59 -47.95
CA LEU A 22 -30.24 -10.69 -46.54
C LEU A 22 -29.68 -11.93 -45.83
N PHE A 23 -29.60 -13.07 -46.52
CA PHE A 23 -28.99 -14.28 -45.97
C PHE A 23 -27.48 -14.10 -45.76
N LEU A 24 -26.77 -13.48 -46.71
CA LEU A 24 -25.35 -13.14 -46.55
C LEU A 24 -25.11 -12.11 -45.43
N CYS A 25 -25.98 -11.11 -45.30
CA CYS A 25 -25.94 -10.18 -44.17
C CYS A 25 -26.22 -10.89 -42.84
N SER A 26 -27.15 -11.86 -42.79
CA SER A 26 -27.42 -12.65 -41.58
C SER A 26 -26.24 -13.53 -41.20
N VAL A 27 -25.56 -14.16 -42.17
CA VAL A 27 -24.37 -14.99 -41.93
C VAL A 27 -23.19 -14.13 -41.49
N ALA A 28 -23.02 -12.95 -42.07
CA ALA A 28 -21.99 -12.00 -41.64
C ALA A 28 -22.25 -11.45 -40.22
N TYR A 29 -23.53 -11.28 -39.83
CA TYR A 29 -23.91 -10.87 -38.48
C TYR A 29 -23.55 -11.91 -37.42
N ASP A 30 -23.63 -13.20 -37.77
CA ASP A 30 -23.29 -14.31 -36.86
C ASP A 30 -21.76 -14.41 -36.63
N PHE A 31 -20.95 -13.98 -37.62
CA PHE A 31 -19.48 -13.95 -37.54
C PHE A 31 -18.90 -12.74 -36.79
N GLN A 32 -19.74 -11.76 -36.45
CA GLN A 32 -19.37 -10.61 -35.64
C GLN A 32 -19.89 -10.74 -34.20
N LYS A 33 -20.08 -11.97 -33.72
CA LYS A 33 -20.15 -12.20 -32.28
C LYS A 33 -18.71 -12.17 -31.78
N PRO A 34 -18.29 -11.16 -31.00
CA PRO A 34 -17.01 -11.25 -30.33
C PRO A 34 -17.05 -12.55 -29.53
N GLU A 35 -16.01 -13.36 -29.65
CA GLU A 35 -15.72 -14.43 -28.71
C GLU A 35 -15.92 -13.80 -27.33
N LYS A 36 -16.99 -14.23 -26.66
CA LYS A 36 -17.27 -13.77 -25.31
C LYS A 36 -16.09 -14.32 -24.55
N ILE A 37 -15.09 -13.48 -24.32
CA ILE A 37 -13.97 -13.79 -23.45
C ILE A 37 -14.67 -14.32 -22.22
N ILE A 38 -14.52 -15.62 -22.00
CA ILE A 38 -14.81 -16.19 -20.71
C ILE A 38 -13.75 -15.51 -19.87
N GLU A 39 -14.09 -14.34 -19.32
CA GLU A 39 -13.54 -13.93 -18.04
C GLU A 39 -13.90 -15.11 -17.15
N THR A 40 -12.99 -16.07 -17.08
CA THR A 40 -12.78 -16.82 -15.86
C THR A 40 -12.78 -15.73 -14.81
N GLN A 41 -13.89 -15.61 -14.07
CA GLN A 41 -13.90 -14.91 -12.81
C GLN A 41 -12.99 -15.75 -11.90
N GLU A 42 -11.69 -15.67 -12.13
CA GLU A 42 -10.73 -15.89 -11.07
C GLU A 42 -11.07 -14.77 -10.09
N SER A 43 -11.82 -15.15 -9.06
CA SER A 43 -12.15 -14.30 -7.93
C SER A 43 -10.84 -14.07 -7.17
N HIS A 44 -9.96 -13.26 -7.77
CA HIS A 44 -8.71 -12.85 -7.16
C HIS A 44 -9.10 -11.95 -6.00
N SER A 45 -9.03 -12.50 -4.79
CA SER A 45 -9.16 -11.71 -3.58
C SER A 45 -7.99 -10.73 -3.52
N TYR A 46 -8.21 -9.57 -2.92
CA TYR A 46 -7.15 -8.57 -2.81
C TYR A 46 -7.12 -7.93 -1.43
N VAL A 47 -5.95 -7.45 -1.07
CA VAL A 47 -5.72 -6.62 0.12
C VAL A 47 -4.99 -5.35 -0.31
N ILE A 48 -5.23 -4.25 0.39
CA ILE A 48 -4.50 -3.01 0.19
C ILE A 48 -3.39 -2.93 1.24
N LEU A 49 -2.14 -2.85 0.81
CA LEU A 49 -0.95 -2.79 1.66
C LEU A 49 -0.50 -1.35 1.83
N GLU A 50 -0.30 -0.91 3.07
CA GLU A 50 0.13 0.45 3.42
C GLU A 50 1.20 0.42 4.52
N GLY A 51 2.09 1.42 4.52
CA GLY A 51 3.15 1.55 5.53
C GLY A 51 4.42 0.81 5.13
N GLU A 52 5.06 0.10 6.07
CA GLU A 52 6.40 -0.46 5.91
C GLU A 52 6.49 -1.77 5.08
N PHE A 53 5.56 -1.97 4.15
CA PHE A 53 5.69 -3.00 3.12
C PHE A 53 6.66 -2.52 2.04
N LEU A 54 7.47 -3.42 1.44
CA LEU A 54 8.35 -3.04 0.34
C LEU A 54 7.58 -2.65 -0.93
N LYS A 55 6.35 -3.15 -1.08
CA LYS A 55 5.43 -2.79 -2.14
C LYS A 55 4.08 -2.40 -1.54
N GLU A 56 3.75 -1.12 -1.65
CA GLU A 56 2.46 -0.57 -1.25
C GLU A 56 1.41 -0.68 -2.37
N GLY A 57 0.14 -0.61 -1.99
CA GLY A 57 -1.00 -0.63 -2.90
C GLY A 57 -1.74 -1.96 -2.95
N LYS A 58 -2.48 -2.20 -4.03
CA LYS A 58 -3.31 -3.40 -4.21
C LYS A 58 -2.41 -4.64 -4.40
N TYR A 59 -2.61 -5.64 -3.53
CA TYR A 59 -2.00 -6.95 -3.61
C TYR A 59 -3.09 -7.99 -3.86
N GLU A 60 -3.04 -8.62 -5.03
CA GLU A 60 -3.99 -9.67 -5.44
C GLU A 60 -3.42 -11.04 -5.05
N TYR A 61 -4.28 -11.92 -4.55
CA TYR A 61 -3.90 -13.25 -4.10
C TYR A 61 -5.00 -14.27 -4.37
N ASP A 62 -4.58 -15.52 -4.51
CA ASP A 62 -5.45 -16.66 -4.72
C ASP A 62 -5.56 -17.51 -3.45
N GLY A 63 -6.79 -17.94 -3.14
CA GLY A 63 -7.09 -18.81 -2.01
C GLY A 63 -6.94 -18.14 -0.65
N GLU A 64 -6.89 -18.96 0.40
CA GLU A 64 -6.70 -18.47 1.76
C GLU A 64 -5.21 -18.22 2.03
N LYS A 65 -4.88 -17.00 2.47
CA LYS A 65 -3.54 -16.62 2.93
C LYS A 65 -3.61 -16.08 4.34
N THR A 66 -2.51 -16.22 5.08
CA THR A 66 -2.29 -15.52 6.35
C THR A 66 -1.53 -14.22 6.11
N ILE A 67 -1.59 -13.32 7.09
CA ILE A 67 -0.79 -12.08 7.08
C ILE A 67 0.70 -12.40 6.97
N ARG A 68 1.18 -13.49 7.60
CA ARG A 68 2.56 -13.97 7.48
C ARG A 68 2.93 -14.24 6.03
N ASP A 69 2.08 -14.95 5.29
CA ASP A 69 2.36 -15.30 3.89
C ASP A 69 2.54 -14.03 3.05
N ILE A 70 1.69 -13.02 3.26
CA ILE A 70 1.81 -11.73 2.58
C ILE A 70 3.09 -10.99 2.97
N VAL A 71 3.44 -10.96 4.26
CA VAL A 71 4.67 -10.33 4.74
C VAL A 71 5.91 -11.00 4.14
N ASP A 72 5.92 -12.33 4.05
CA ASP A 72 7.03 -13.10 3.50
C ASP A 72 7.13 -12.96 1.97
N GLU A 73 6.01 -12.86 1.26
CA GLU A 73 5.94 -12.69 -0.20
C GLU A 73 6.27 -11.26 -0.66
N VAL A 74 5.70 -10.25 0.01
CA VAL A 74 5.87 -8.83 -0.34
C VAL A 74 7.16 -8.26 0.23
N GLY A 75 7.57 -8.75 1.40
CA GLY A 75 8.69 -8.23 2.17
C GLY A 75 8.36 -6.89 2.84
N VAL A 76 9.17 -6.55 3.84
CA VAL A 76 8.99 -5.36 4.68
C VAL A 76 10.31 -4.60 4.85
N THR A 77 10.24 -3.33 5.24
CA THR A 77 11.44 -2.53 5.52
C THR A 77 12.10 -2.96 6.84
N GLN A 78 13.34 -2.52 7.07
CA GLN A 78 14.02 -2.73 8.37
C GLN A 78 13.37 -1.95 9.52
N GLN A 79 12.53 -0.97 9.20
CA GLN A 79 11.81 -0.17 10.17
C GLN A 79 10.42 -0.74 10.43
N ALA A 80 10.02 -1.86 9.84
CA ALA A 80 8.70 -2.44 10.05
C ALA A 80 8.50 -2.99 11.46
N ASN A 81 7.41 -2.58 12.12
CA ASN A 81 7.01 -3.15 13.40
C ASN A 81 6.07 -4.35 13.19
N LEU A 82 6.65 -5.53 12.91
CA LEU A 82 5.91 -6.78 12.72
C LEU A 82 5.10 -7.21 13.97
N SER A 83 5.50 -6.78 15.17
CA SER A 83 4.77 -7.10 16.39
C SER A 83 3.41 -6.40 16.49
N ALA A 84 3.18 -5.34 15.69
CA ALA A 84 1.90 -4.67 15.59
C ALA A 84 0.85 -5.48 14.80
N LEU A 85 1.26 -6.52 14.07
CA LEU A 85 0.38 -7.36 13.27
C LEU A 85 0.22 -8.75 13.87
N SER A 86 -1.01 -9.27 13.83
CA SER A 86 -1.30 -10.67 14.14
C SER A 86 -0.98 -11.54 12.92
N LEU A 87 0.28 -11.94 12.76
CA LEU A 87 0.78 -12.65 11.57
C LEU A 87 0.04 -13.96 11.24
N ASN A 88 -0.58 -14.60 12.24
CA ASN A 88 -1.30 -15.87 12.05
C ASN A 88 -2.77 -15.68 11.62
N LEU A 89 -3.25 -14.44 11.51
CA LEU A 89 -4.62 -14.16 11.10
C LEU A 89 -4.75 -14.35 9.58
N SER A 90 -5.85 -14.97 9.14
CA SER A 90 -6.21 -15.04 7.73
C SER A 90 -6.50 -13.66 7.17
N VAL A 91 -6.04 -13.40 5.96
CA VAL A 91 -6.26 -12.15 5.24
C VAL A 91 -7.71 -12.12 4.80
N VAL A 92 -8.39 -11.04 5.15
CA VAL A 92 -9.78 -10.80 4.75
C VAL A 92 -9.77 -10.13 3.38
N ASP A 93 -10.65 -10.59 2.49
CA ASP A 93 -10.79 -10.00 1.17
C ASP A 93 -11.20 -8.52 1.26
N GLU A 94 -10.70 -7.73 0.31
CA GLU A 94 -10.87 -6.28 0.20
C GLU A 94 -10.44 -5.48 1.44
N SER A 95 -9.66 -6.11 2.34
CA SER A 95 -9.20 -5.47 3.56
C SER A 95 -7.98 -4.57 3.32
N ARG A 96 -7.63 -3.79 4.34
CA ARG A 96 -6.48 -2.89 4.32
C ARG A 96 -5.53 -3.29 5.44
N LEU A 97 -4.31 -3.66 5.07
CA LEU A 97 -3.26 -4.07 5.98
C LEU A 97 -2.27 -2.91 6.11
N TYR A 98 -2.28 -2.30 7.28
CA TYR A 98 -1.34 -1.23 7.62
C TYR A 98 -0.21 -1.79 8.48
N LEU A 99 1.02 -1.65 8.04
CA LEU A 99 2.21 -2.04 8.79
C LEU A 99 2.92 -0.79 9.31
N PRO A 100 2.80 -0.48 10.61
CA PRO A 100 3.47 0.69 11.16
C PRO A 100 4.98 0.49 11.19
N SER A 101 5.69 1.61 11.18
CA SER A 101 7.10 1.64 11.51
C SER A 101 7.33 1.42 13.00
N ILE A 102 8.51 0.92 13.34
CA ILE A 102 9.11 0.93 14.66
C ILE A 102 9.33 2.41 14.94
N GLN A 103 8.33 3.07 15.52
CA GLN A 103 8.49 4.40 16.05
C GLN A 103 9.60 4.31 17.10
N LYS A 104 10.79 4.81 16.78
CA LYS A 104 11.78 5.12 17.79
C LYS A 104 11.16 6.22 18.63
N GLU A 105 10.64 5.82 19.80
CA GLU A 105 10.10 6.75 20.78
C GLU A 105 11.14 7.85 21.01
N SER A 106 10.81 9.06 20.54
CA SER A 106 11.65 10.22 20.76
C SER A 106 11.55 10.60 22.22
N ILE A 107 12.69 10.87 22.84
CA ILE A 107 12.77 11.13 24.27
C ILE A 107 12.68 12.65 24.47
N SER A 108 11.61 13.08 25.15
CA SER A 108 11.37 14.49 25.43
C SER A 108 12.37 15.04 26.44
N LEU A 109 13.10 16.09 26.07
CA LEU A 109 14.03 16.74 26.98
C LEU A 109 13.32 17.36 28.18
N ASN A 110 12.13 17.93 27.99
CA ASN A 110 11.41 18.60 29.09
C ASN A 110 10.58 17.64 29.95
N HIS A 111 10.19 16.48 29.42
CA HIS A 111 9.26 15.57 30.11
C HIS A 111 9.80 14.18 30.44
N ALA A 112 10.86 13.71 29.79
CA ALA A 112 11.35 12.34 29.99
C ALA A 112 11.78 12.09 31.44
N THR A 113 11.56 10.85 31.90
CA THR A 113 12.06 10.37 33.18
C THR A 113 13.57 10.12 33.11
N GLN A 114 14.21 9.97 34.28
CA GLN A 114 15.62 9.63 34.34
C GLN A 114 15.93 8.30 33.62
N GLU A 115 15.07 7.29 33.80
CA GLU A 115 15.18 5.98 33.16
C GLU A 115 15.09 6.09 31.64
N GLN A 116 14.13 6.88 31.13
CA GLN A 116 13.99 7.14 29.70
C GLN A 116 15.25 7.82 29.13
N LEU A 117 15.77 8.85 29.79
CA LEU A 117 17.01 9.51 29.37
C LEU A 117 18.22 8.55 29.36
N MET A 118 18.26 7.58 30.28
CA MET A 118 19.34 6.58 30.35
C MET A 118 19.29 5.53 29.24
N THR A 119 18.18 5.42 28.50
CA THR A 119 18.14 4.58 27.28
C THR A 119 18.96 5.17 26.13
N LEU A 120 19.27 6.48 26.18
CA LEU A 120 20.08 7.15 25.18
C LEU A 120 21.55 6.72 25.28
N SER A 121 22.11 6.28 24.16
CA SER A 121 23.52 5.84 24.10
C SER A 121 24.48 6.95 24.54
N GLY A 122 25.23 6.70 25.63
CA GLY A 122 26.19 7.64 26.20
C GLY A 122 25.61 8.59 27.27
N ILE A 123 24.33 8.43 27.64
CA ILE A 123 23.73 9.13 28.78
C ILE A 123 23.62 8.15 29.95
N GLY A 124 24.51 8.32 30.93
CA GLY A 124 24.44 7.59 32.20
C GLY A 124 23.68 8.38 33.26
N GLU A 125 23.45 7.76 34.42
CA GLU A 125 22.71 8.31 35.56
C GLU A 125 23.10 9.76 35.91
N LYS A 126 24.41 10.05 36.01
CA LYS A 126 24.93 11.39 36.32
C LYS A 126 24.62 12.42 35.24
N THR A 127 24.58 12.01 33.97
CA THR A 127 24.27 12.92 32.85
C THR A 127 22.77 13.14 32.75
N ALA A 128 21.97 12.08 32.91
CA ALA A 128 20.51 12.18 32.97
C ALA A 128 20.06 13.13 34.09
N GLN A 129 20.67 13.02 35.27
CA GLN A 129 20.38 13.93 36.39
C GLN A 129 20.66 15.40 36.03
N LYS A 130 21.78 15.69 35.36
CA LYS A 130 22.09 17.07 34.93
C LYS A 130 21.12 17.61 33.89
N ILE A 131 20.57 16.78 33.02
CA ILE A 131 19.53 17.19 32.06
C ILE A 131 18.26 17.58 32.82
N ILE A 132 17.88 16.78 33.82
CA ILE A 132 16.73 17.06 34.69
C ILE A 132 16.96 18.33 35.52
N ASP A 133 18.17 18.55 36.04
CA ASP A 133 18.49 19.74 36.81
C ASP A 133 18.51 20.98 35.92
N TYR A 134 19.06 20.89 34.71
CA TYR A 134 19.03 21.97 33.73
C TYR A 134 17.59 22.42 33.42
N ARG A 135 16.69 21.48 33.09
CA ARG A 135 15.28 21.84 32.75
C ARG A 135 14.46 22.39 33.92
N LYS A 136 14.86 22.12 35.17
CA LYS A 136 14.24 22.72 36.35
C LYS A 136 14.58 24.21 36.46
N GLU A 137 15.77 24.60 36.04
CA GLU A 137 16.22 26.00 36.03
C GLU A 137 15.77 26.73 34.77
N GLN A 138 15.91 26.08 33.61
CA GLN A 138 15.57 26.62 32.31
C GLN A 138 15.10 25.52 31.34
N PRO A 139 13.87 25.60 30.79
CA PRO A 139 13.40 24.61 29.83
C PRO A 139 14.24 24.61 28.55
N PHE A 140 14.28 23.46 27.88
CA PHE A 140 14.88 23.35 26.55
C PHE A 140 13.90 23.93 25.52
N TYR A 141 14.36 24.90 24.71
CA TYR A 141 13.57 25.52 23.65
C TYR A 141 13.92 24.94 22.28
N THR A 142 15.12 24.40 22.15
CA THR A 142 15.66 23.75 20.95
C THR A 142 16.35 22.44 21.36
N ILE A 143 16.47 21.49 20.45
CA ILE A 143 17.15 20.22 20.76
C ILE A 143 18.64 20.47 21.01
N GLU A 144 19.22 21.47 20.34
CA GLU A 144 20.60 21.93 20.45
C GLU A 144 20.94 22.44 21.85
N ASP A 145 19.95 22.94 22.60
CA ASP A 145 20.13 23.41 23.97
C ASP A 145 20.65 22.31 24.90
N ILE A 146 20.49 21.03 24.55
CA ILE A 146 21.08 19.92 25.30
C ILE A 146 22.61 20.02 25.43
N MET A 147 23.29 20.68 24.49
CA MET A 147 24.74 20.91 24.53
C MET A 147 25.17 21.89 25.63
N LYS A 148 24.22 22.65 26.21
CA LYS A 148 24.49 23.51 27.38
C LYS A 148 24.65 22.69 28.66
N VAL A 149 24.22 21.43 28.67
CA VAL A 149 24.37 20.52 29.81
C VAL A 149 25.81 20.01 29.90
N LYS A 150 26.45 20.23 31.06
CA LYS A 150 27.85 19.84 31.30
C LYS A 150 28.08 18.32 31.12
N GLY A 151 28.80 17.95 30.06
CA GLY A 151 29.14 16.57 29.72
C GLY A 151 28.49 16.06 28.43
N ILE A 152 27.64 16.88 27.79
CA ILE A 152 27.09 16.62 26.46
C ILE A 152 27.78 17.55 25.48
N GLY A 153 28.67 16.99 24.65
CA GLY A 153 29.33 17.72 23.57
C GLY A 153 28.66 17.48 22.22
N GLU A 154 29.12 18.19 21.20
CA GLU A 154 28.63 18.11 19.82
C GLU A 154 28.56 16.67 19.29
N LYS A 155 29.61 15.86 19.52
CA LYS A 155 29.63 14.45 19.11
C LYS A 155 28.50 13.63 19.73
N THR A 156 28.17 13.90 21.00
CA THR A 156 27.06 13.21 21.68
C THR A 156 25.74 13.69 21.11
N TYR A 157 25.54 15.01 20.99
CA TYR A 157 24.35 15.61 20.39
C TYR A 157 24.07 15.07 18.98
N LEU A 158 25.05 15.01 18.08
CA LEU A 158 24.86 14.51 16.71
C LEU A 158 24.32 13.08 16.64
N ARG A 159 24.65 12.22 17.61
CA ARG A 159 24.12 10.85 17.68
C ARG A 159 22.72 10.78 18.27
N LEU A 160 22.35 11.76 19.11
CA LEU A 160 21.11 11.75 19.87
C LEU A 160 20.02 12.61 19.24
N ARG A 161 20.35 13.62 18.42
CA ARG A 161 19.41 14.62 17.90
C ARG A 161 18.16 14.02 17.24
N ASP A 162 18.31 12.89 16.53
CA ASP A 162 17.22 12.21 15.83
C ASP A 162 16.35 11.34 16.77
N LEU A 163 16.77 11.20 18.03
CA LEU A 163 16.09 10.45 19.10
C LEU A 163 15.47 11.37 20.15
N LEU A 164 15.59 12.68 19.98
CA LEU A 164 15.17 13.67 20.98
C LEU A 164 14.00 14.50 20.46
N CYS A 165 13.08 14.83 21.36
CA CYS A 165 12.05 15.83 21.14
C CYS A 165 12.03 16.81 22.32
N LEU A 166 11.21 17.87 22.24
CA LEU A 166 11.07 18.86 23.30
C LEU A 166 10.00 18.46 24.31
#